data_AF-A0A9Y4U2L0-F1
#
_entry.id   AF-A0A9Y4U2L0-F1
#
_cell.length_a   1.000
_cell.length_b   1.000
_cell.length_c   1.000
_cell.angle_alpha   90.00
_cell.angle_beta   90.00
_cell.angle_gamma   90.00
#
_symmetry.space_group_name_H-M   'P 1'
#
loop_
_entity.id
_entity.type
_entity.pdbx_description
1 polymer ?
#
loop_
_entity_poly.entity_id
_entity_poly.type
_entity_poly.pdbx_seq_one_letter_code
_entity_poly.pdbx_strand_id
1 'polypeptide(L)'
;VNSFSTKKLSRSGVMDVVECLGNESSLWHCEAKHGNDMSCSSVAYVVCSGSLNATLVDGGGRCAGRLEVQHENQWKRVQAQGWRKDYSKVVCNHLDCGEPLDNPEEYSQGSGNFLTVQCSSGSQITSLRDRWEGVNT
;
A
#
# COMPACT_ATOMS: atom_id res chain seq x y z
N VAL A 1 -19.12 8.43 7.10
CA VAL A 1 -19.04 9.72 6.38
C VAL A 1 -17.69 9.75 5.69
N ASN A 2 -17.63 9.26 4.46
CA ASN A 2 -16.37 9.19 3.72
C ASN A 2 -16.44 10.28 2.66
N SER A 3 -15.78 11.41 2.91
CA SER A 3 -15.57 12.42 1.88
C SER A 3 -14.50 11.90 0.92
N PHE A 4 -14.83 11.82 -0.36
CA PHE A 4 -13.93 11.39 -1.41
C PHE A 4 -13.74 12.54 -2.40
N SER A 5 -12.50 12.80 -2.82
CA SER A 5 -12.21 13.68 -3.94
C SER A 5 -11.22 12.99 -4.89
N THR A 6 -11.57 12.93 -6.17
CA THR A 6 -10.72 12.40 -7.24
C THR A 6 -10.78 13.34 -8.44
N LYS A 7 -9.73 13.40 -9.28
CA LYS A 7 -9.69 14.34 -10.43
C LYS A 7 -9.86 13.61 -11.76
N LYS A 8 -10.64 14.21 -12.66
CA LYS A 8 -10.82 13.83 -14.08
C LYS A 8 -10.02 14.78 -14.97
N LEU A 9 -9.35 14.25 -16.00
CA LEU A 9 -8.86 15.07 -17.11
C LEU A 9 -9.97 15.13 -18.18
N SER A 10 -10.51 16.34 -18.41
CA SER A 10 -11.36 16.62 -19.57
C SER A 10 -10.77 17.78 -20.36
N ARG A 11 -11.06 17.82 -21.67
CA ARG A 11 -10.39 18.57 -22.74
C ARG A 11 -10.37 20.12 -22.60
N SER A 12 -10.75 20.73 -21.48
CA SER A 12 -10.65 22.18 -21.32
C SER A 12 -10.55 22.76 -19.89
N GLY A 13 -10.38 22.00 -18.80
CA GLY A 13 -10.36 22.67 -17.49
C GLY A 13 -10.17 21.76 -16.30
N VAL A 14 -9.19 22.15 -15.49
CA VAL A 14 -8.73 21.55 -14.24
C VAL A 14 -9.90 21.33 -13.25
N MET A 15 -9.98 20.16 -12.62
CA MET A 15 -10.97 19.87 -11.58
C MET A 15 -10.36 20.18 -10.20
N ASP A 16 -10.95 21.08 -9.42
CA ASP A 16 -10.41 21.46 -8.10
C ASP A 16 -11.04 20.65 -6.97
N VAL A 17 -12.36 20.46 -7.02
CA VAL A 17 -13.11 19.78 -5.96
C VAL A 17 -14.10 18.80 -6.57
N VAL A 18 -14.12 17.58 -6.03
CA VAL A 18 -15.15 16.58 -6.34
C VAL A 18 -15.95 16.31 -5.08
N GLU A 19 -17.26 16.50 -5.19
CA GLU A 19 -18.25 16.29 -4.14
C GLU A 19 -19.13 15.10 -4.53
N CYS A 20 -19.13 14.08 -3.68
CA CYS A 20 -19.95 12.87 -3.83
C CYS A 20 -20.99 12.80 -2.72
N LEU A 21 -22.19 12.30 -3.04
CA LEU A 21 -23.27 11.99 -2.11
C LEU A 21 -23.04 10.68 -1.35
N GLY A 22 -22.16 9.81 -1.86
CA GLY A 22 -21.75 8.54 -1.25
C GLY A 22 -22.52 7.31 -1.73
N ASN A 23 -23.41 7.46 -2.72
CA ASN A 23 -24.16 6.37 -3.35
C ASN A 23 -23.81 6.19 -4.84
N GLU A 24 -22.86 6.97 -5.36
CA GLU A 24 -22.38 6.87 -6.72
C GLU A 24 -21.62 5.57 -6.95
N SER A 25 -21.84 4.94 -8.11
CA SER A 25 -21.13 3.72 -8.52
C SER A 25 -19.70 3.97 -9.00
N SER A 26 -19.38 5.23 -9.30
CA SER A 26 -18.08 5.64 -9.77
C SER A 26 -17.87 7.12 -9.55
N LEU A 27 -16.62 7.51 -9.37
CA LEU A 27 -16.21 8.91 -9.18
C LEU A 27 -16.57 9.81 -10.36
N TRP A 28 -16.74 9.23 -11.55
CA TRP A 28 -17.20 9.96 -12.73
C TRP A 28 -18.66 10.43 -12.65
N HIS A 29 -19.44 9.87 -11.72
CA HIS A 29 -20.83 10.25 -11.47
C HIS A 29 -20.96 11.28 -10.33
N CYS A 30 -19.87 11.64 -9.64
CA CYS A 30 -19.89 12.69 -8.63
C CYS A 30 -19.89 14.09 -9.28
N GLU A 31 -20.38 15.08 -8.53
CA GLU A 31 -20.36 16.46 -8.98
C GLU A 31 -18.93 17.02 -8.91
N ALA A 32 -18.47 17.57 -10.03
CA ALA A 32 -17.16 18.18 -10.15
C ALA A 32 -17.29 19.70 -10.20
N LYS A 33 -16.69 20.40 -9.23
CA LYS A 33 -16.65 21.85 -9.20
C LYS A 33 -15.33 22.34 -9.78
N HIS A 34 -15.44 23.32 -10.67
CA HIS A 34 -14.29 24.07 -11.18
C HIS A 34 -14.00 25.18 -10.19
N GLY A 35 -12.82 25.12 -9.56
CA GLY A 35 -12.32 26.25 -8.79
C GLY A 35 -11.74 27.30 -9.73
N ASN A 36 -11.71 28.52 -9.25
CA ASN A 36 -11.13 29.70 -9.91
C ASN A 36 -9.61 29.79 -9.69
N ASP A 37 -9.01 28.80 -9.04
CA ASP A 37 -7.58 28.77 -8.74
C ASP A 37 -6.83 27.98 -9.83
N MET A 38 -6.01 28.68 -10.61
CA MET A 38 -5.15 28.05 -11.62
C MET A 38 -3.95 27.30 -10.99
N SER A 39 -3.76 27.39 -9.68
CA SER A 39 -2.68 26.71 -8.96
C SER A 39 -3.12 25.34 -8.44
N CYS A 40 -3.28 24.38 -9.34
CA CYS A 40 -3.51 22.98 -8.95
C CYS A 40 -2.19 22.32 -8.51
N SER A 41 -1.73 22.58 -7.28
CA SER A 41 -0.46 22.05 -6.76
C SER A 41 -0.61 20.81 -5.86
N SER A 42 -1.84 20.44 -5.47
CA SER A 42 -2.10 19.30 -4.59
C SER A 42 -2.72 18.11 -5.33
N VAL A 43 -2.06 16.96 -5.20
CA VAL A 43 -2.54 15.65 -5.69
C VAL A 43 -3.35 14.99 -4.57
N ALA A 44 -4.58 14.58 -4.88
CA ALA A 44 -5.41 13.81 -3.95
C ALA A 44 -5.02 12.32 -4.01
N TYR A 45 -5.00 11.64 -2.86
CA TYR A 45 -4.78 10.20 -2.74
C TYR A 45 -5.90 9.54 -1.93
N VAL A 46 -6.12 8.25 -2.16
CA VAL A 46 -7.11 7.43 -1.43
C VAL A 46 -6.44 6.24 -0.79
N VAL A 47 -6.85 5.90 0.43
CA VAL A 47 -6.46 4.65 1.11
C VAL A 47 -7.74 3.88 1.38
N CYS A 48 -7.88 2.72 0.73
CA CYS A 48 -9.04 1.86 0.93
C CYS A 48 -8.85 1.02 2.19
N SER A 49 -9.94 0.58 2.83
CA SER A 49 -9.87 -0.34 3.96
C SER A 49 -9.22 -1.69 3.62
N GLY A 50 -9.23 -2.08 2.35
CA GLY A 50 -8.50 -3.24 1.83
C GLY A 50 -7.09 -2.94 1.32
N SER A 51 -6.63 -1.68 1.40
CA SER A 51 -5.26 -1.32 1.07
C SER A 51 -4.35 -1.78 2.21
N LEU A 52 -3.37 -2.61 1.88
CA LEU A 52 -2.33 -2.98 2.82
C LEU A 52 -1.44 -1.77 3.09
N ASN A 53 -1.17 -1.45 4.36
CA ASN A 53 -0.16 -0.45 4.68
C ASN A 53 1.16 -1.16 4.96
N ALA A 54 2.17 -0.91 4.14
CA ALA A 54 3.45 -1.62 4.17
C ALA A 54 4.62 -0.64 4.13
N THR A 55 5.73 -1.00 4.76
CA THR A 55 6.96 -0.21 4.76
C THR A 55 8.19 -1.10 4.83
N LEU A 56 9.32 -0.58 4.35
CA LEU A 56 10.64 -1.21 4.49
C LEU A 56 11.44 -0.44 5.55
N VAL A 57 11.89 -1.16 6.58
CA VAL A 57 12.67 -0.60 7.71
C VAL A 57 14.06 -1.22 7.77
N ASP A 58 15.00 -0.55 8.45
CA ASP A 58 16.36 -1.05 8.69
C ASP A 58 17.16 -1.41 7.42
N GLY A 59 16.86 -0.77 6.29
CA GLY A 59 17.71 -0.81 5.10
C GLY A 59 18.21 0.57 4.71
N GLY A 60 19.14 0.60 3.76
CA GLY A 60 19.85 1.81 3.32
C GLY A 60 18.99 2.87 2.59
N GLY A 61 17.66 2.77 2.64
CA GLY A 61 16.75 3.74 2.03
C GLY A 61 15.31 3.22 1.93
N ARG A 62 14.39 4.05 1.41
CA ARG A 62 12.94 3.76 1.31
C ARG A 62 12.58 2.46 0.56
N CYS A 63 13.49 1.95 -0.26
CA CYS A 63 13.28 0.77 -1.12
C CYS A 63 14.16 -0.43 -0.72
N ALA A 64 14.77 -0.38 0.46
CA ALA A 64 15.59 -1.47 0.99
C ALA A 64 15.28 -1.68 2.47
N GLY A 65 15.16 -2.92 2.90
CA GLY A 65 14.97 -3.25 4.31
C GLY A 65 14.06 -4.44 4.55
N ARG A 66 13.72 -4.62 5.83
CA ARG A 66 12.76 -5.60 6.32
C ARG A 66 11.35 -5.11 6.05
N LEU A 67 10.50 -5.98 5.51
CA LEU A 67 9.09 -5.68 5.32
C LEU A 67 8.34 -5.72 6.65
N GLU A 68 7.66 -4.62 6.97
CA GLU A 68 6.67 -4.52 8.02
C GLU A 68 5.33 -4.10 7.44
N VAL A 69 4.27 -4.69 7.98
CA VAL A 69 2.89 -4.52 7.51
C VAL A 69 2.02 -4.12 8.70
N GLN A 70 1.16 -3.13 8.50
CA GLN A 70 0.17 -2.77 9.49
C GLN A 70 -0.99 -3.77 9.44
N HIS A 71 -1.17 -4.52 10.51
CA HIS A 71 -2.27 -5.46 10.69
C HIS A 71 -2.87 -5.29 12.09
N GLU A 72 -4.20 -5.17 12.18
CA GLU A 72 -4.90 -4.96 13.45
C GLU A 72 -4.39 -3.76 14.26
N ASN A 73 -4.13 -2.64 13.57
CA ASN A 73 -3.54 -1.41 14.14
C ASN A 73 -2.13 -1.58 14.75
N GLN A 74 -1.42 -2.66 14.43
CA GLN A 74 -0.04 -2.90 14.86
C GLN A 74 0.87 -3.13 13.65
N TRP A 75 2.09 -2.59 13.72
CA TRP A 75 3.14 -2.93 12.78
C TRP A 75 3.68 -4.31 13.14
N LYS A 76 3.53 -5.27 12.23
CA LYS A 76 4.01 -6.64 12.40
C LYS A 76 5.07 -6.93 11.34
N ARG A 77 6.11 -7.65 11.74
CA ARG A 77 7.21 -8.06 10.86
C ARG A 77 6.76 -9.20 9.96
N VAL A 78 7.26 -9.25 8.73
CA VAL A 78 6.99 -10.37 7.83
C VAL A 78 8.13 -11.39 7.89
N GLN A 79 7.80 -12.67 8.07
CA GLN A 79 8.79 -13.74 8.10
C GLN A 79 9.33 -14.00 6.68
N ALA A 80 10.65 -14.19 6.53
CA ALA A 80 11.23 -14.53 5.22
C ALA A 80 11.19 -16.01 4.85
N GLN A 81 10.74 -16.88 5.75
CA GLN A 81 10.64 -18.29 5.42
C GLN A 81 9.64 -18.47 4.27
N GLY A 82 10.11 -19.01 3.15
CA GLY A 82 9.30 -19.15 1.94
C GLY A 82 9.12 -17.83 1.15
N TRP A 83 9.91 -16.80 1.46
CA TRP A 83 9.97 -15.59 0.66
C TRP A 83 10.53 -15.89 -0.73
N ARG A 84 9.95 -15.28 -1.75
CA ARG A 84 10.30 -15.50 -3.15
C ARG A 84 10.42 -14.18 -3.90
N LYS A 85 11.18 -14.17 -4.99
CA LYS A 85 11.38 -12.97 -5.83
C LYS A 85 10.07 -12.36 -6.34
N ASP A 86 9.06 -13.17 -6.64
CA ASP A 86 7.73 -12.68 -7.04
C ASP A 86 7.01 -11.92 -5.91
N TYR A 87 7.27 -12.27 -4.65
CA TYR A 87 6.72 -11.50 -3.52
C TYR A 87 7.45 -10.16 -3.38
N SER A 88 8.78 -10.15 -3.56
CA SER A 88 9.54 -8.90 -3.66
C SER A 88 8.99 -7.99 -4.76
N LYS A 89 8.62 -8.56 -5.91
CA LYS A 89 8.03 -7.80 -7.03
C LYS A 89 6.70 -7.16 -6.66
N VAL A 90 5.81 -7.90 -6.00
CA VAL A 90 4.53 -7.35 -5.51
C VAL A 90 4.76 -6.20 -4.54
N VAL A 91 5.71 -6.35 -3.61
CA VAL A 91 6.02 -5.32 -2.60
C VAL A 91 6.67 -4.09 -3.23
N CYS A 92 7.68 -4.26 -4.08
CA CYS A 92 8.34 -3.13 -4.74
C CYS A 92 7.38 -2.37 -5.66
N ASN A 93 6.44 -3.06 -6.33
CA ASN A 93 5.38 -2.40 -7.08
C ASN A 93 4.40 -1.64 -6.16
N HIS A 94 4.05 -2.19 -5.01
CA HIS A 94 3.16 -1.53 -4.05
C HIS A 94 3.78 -0.29 -3.40
N LEU A 95 5.11 -0.27 -3.23
CA LEU A 95 5.86 0.83 -2.61
C LEU A 95 6.46 1.83 -3.63
N ASP A 96 6.12 1.66 -4.92
CA ASP A 96 6.67 2.44 -6.04
C ASP A 96 8.21 2.47 -6.06
N CYS A 97 8.82 1.30 -5.88
CA CYS A 97 10.27 1.07 -5.83
C CYS A 97 10.85 0.39 -7.09
N GLY A 98 10.00 -0.03 -8.03
CA GLY A 98 10.43 -0.67 -9.29
C GLY A 98 10.65 -2.18 -9.17
N GLU A 99 11.57 -2.74 -9.97
CA GLU A 99 11.86 -4.18 -9.95
C GLU A 99 12.77 -4.55 -8.76
N PRO A 100 12.52 -5.68 -8.09
CA PRO A 100 13.31 -6.10 -6.94
C PRO A 100 14.70 -6.58 -7.36
N LEU A 101 15.68 -6.31 -6.50
CA LEU A 101 17.02 -6.89 -6.61
C LEU A 101 17.01 -8.36 -6.13
N ASP A 102 17.94 -9.16 -6.64
CA ASP A 102 17.94 -10.63 -6.52
C ASP A 102 18.31 -11.19 -5.13
N ASN A 103 18.26 -10.40 -4.04
CA ASN A 103 18.73 -10.87 -2.72
C ASN A 103 17.87 -10.37 -1.53
N PRO A 104 16.72 -11.02 -1.25
CA PRO A 104 15.82 -10.63 -0.16
C PRO A 104 16.25 -11.12 1.23
N GLU A 105 17.22 -12.03 1.34
CA GLU A 105 17.48 -12.84 2.54
C GLU A 105 18.13 -12.09 3.73
N GLU A 106 18.63 -10.87 3.53
CA GLU A 106 19.47 -10.22 4.54
C GLU A 106 18.67 -9.52 5.66
N TYR A 107 17.41 -9.14 5.42
CA TYR A 107 16.70 -8.20 6.30
C TYR A 107 15.68 -8.83 7.27
N SER A 108 15.44 -10.13 7.21
CA SER A 108 14.37 -10.81 7.94
C SER A 108 14.78 -11.46 9.27
N GLN A 109 15.97 -11.12 9.78
CA GLN A 109 16.48 -11.73 11.00
C GLN A 109 15.88 -11.08 12.24
N GLY A 110 15.23 -11.88 13.08
CA GLY A 110 14.70 -11.48 14.38
C GLY A 110 13.82 -12.58 14.99
N SER A 111 13.59 -12.53 16.31
CA SER A 111 12.65 -13.40 17.04
C SER A 111 11.41 -12.59 17.49
N GLY A 112 10.22 -13.19 17.62
CA GLY A 112 8.98 -12.51 18.02
C GLY A 112 7.70 -12.90 17.23
N ASN A 113 6.68 -12.03 17.25
CA ASN A 113 5.45 -12.18 16.47
C ASN A 113 5.68 -11.78 15.01
N PHE A 114 5.35 -12.66 14.07
CA PHE A 114 5.50 -12.42 12.64
C PHE A 114 4.21 -12.70 11.86
N LEU A 115 4.08 -12.02 10.72
CA LEU A 115 3.09 -12.31 9.71
C LEU A 115 3.67 -13.20 8.62
N THR A 116 2.86 -14.15 8.17
CA THR A 116 3.07 -14.81 6.88
C THR A 116 2.28 -14.06 5.82
N VAL A 117 2.96 -13.58 4.77
CA VAL A 117 2.31 -13.03 3.58
C VAL A 117 2.18 -14.10 2.50
N GLN A 118 1.10 -14.07 1.75
CA GLN A 118 0.93 -14.88 0.54
C GLN A 118 0.52 -13.96 -0.61
N CYS A 119 1.12 -14.14 -1.79
CA CYS A 119 0.72 -13.44 -3.00
C CYS A 119 0.18 -14.45 -4.02
N SER A 120 -1.03 -14.25 -4.54
CA SER A 120 -1.50 -15.03 -5.68
C SER A 120 -0.95 -14.46 -6.98
N SER A 121 -0.26 -15.30 -7.75
CA SER A 121 0.13 -15.04 -9.15
C SER A 121 0.81 -13.68 -9.43
N GLY A 122 1.51 -13.11 -8.44
CA GLY A 122 2.39 -11.94 -8.61
C GLY A 122 1.71 -10.57 -8.68
N SER A 123 0.41 -10.46 -8.35
CA SER A 123 -0.29 -9.16 -8.47
C SER A 123 -0.59 -8.47 -7.15
N GLN A 124 -0.97 -9.21 -6.10
CA GLN A 124 -1.40 -8.64 -4.82
C GLN A 124 -1.12 -9.61 -3.66
N ILE A 125 -0.94 -9.03 -2.46
CA ILE A 125 -0.92 -9.78 -1.20
C ILE A 125 -2.37 -10.21 -0.90
N THR A 126 -2.61 -11.51 -0.80
CA THR A 126 -3.96 -12.08 -0.68
C THR A 126 -4.32 -12.53 0.73
N SER A 127 -3.33 -12.78 1.58
CA SER A 127 -3.59 -13.10 2.98
C SER A 127 -2.42 -12.70 3.88
N LEU A 128 -2.77 -12.23 5.07
CA LEU A 128 -1.88 -12.12 6.22
C LEU A 128 -2.32 -13.18 7.22
N ARG A 129 -1.37 -13.96 7.73
CA ARG A 129 -1.63 -14.89 8.83
C ARG A 129 -0.71 -14.55 9.98
N ASP A 130 -1.30 -14.31 11.15
CA ASP A 130 -0.57 -14.23 12.41
C ASP A 130 0.00 -15.60 12.76
N ARG A 131 1.32 -15.66 12.94
CA ARG A 131 1.98 -16.82 13.48
C ARG A 131 2.63 -16.43 14.79
N TRP A 132 2.06 -16.91 15.87
CA TRP A 132 2.68 -16.87 17.18
C TRP A 132 3.66 -18.04 17.26
N GLU A 133 4.96 -17.78 17.19
CA GLU A 133 5.95 -18.79 17.59
C GLU A 133 6.13 -18.63 19.10
N GLY A 134 5.54 -19.54 19.86
CA GLY A 134 5.66 -19.55 21.31
C GLY A 134 7.13 -19.54 21.71
N VAL A 135 7.54 -18.54 22.48
CA VAL A 135 8.82 -18.58 23.19
C VAL A 135 8.65 -19.62 24.28
N ASN A 136 9.15 -20.84 24.04
CA ASN A 136 9.36 -21.81 25.12
C ASN A 136 10.45 -21.23 26.02
N THR A 137 10.03 -20.69 27.18
CA THR A 137 10.89 -20.45 28.34
C THR A 137 11.27 -21.76 28.99
#